data_AF-A0A2A3JV04-F1
#
_entry.id   AF-A0A2A3JV04-F1
#
_cell.length_a   1.000
_cell.length_b   1.000
_cell.length_c   1.000
_cell.angle_alpha   90.00
_cell.angle_beta   90.00
_cell.angle_gamma   90.00
#
_symmetry.space_group_name_H-M   'P 1'
#
loop_
_entity.id
_entity.type
_entity.pdbx_description
1 polymer ?
#
loop_
_entity_poly.entity_id
_entity_poly.type
_entity_poly.pdbx_seq_one_letter_code
_entity_poly.pdbx_strand_id
1 'polypeptide(L)'
;MKDDDLRHLRETIRIARESRDAGNHPFGATLVGPDGAVLLRRGNNYSDDKGVGHAELLVAQEASRLYAPEFLESCTLYTSVEPCCMCAGACYWAGIGTVVYGMTEKRLAVLTAHPDLAGKLAQAKRLTAESTAEQAGAGLDALTDEERVSFTELNEAYTSKFGFPFIIAVRDNDKASIMQAFRRRLGNDRTTEFAEACRQVERIAELRLMDKLGA
;
A
#
# COMPACT_ATOMS: atom_id res chain seq x y z
N MET A 1 -12.24 -3.27 17.89
CA MET A 1 -11.39 -4.38 17.41
C MET A 1 -11.33 -5.38 18.55
N LYS A 2 -11.89 -6.58 18.35
CA LYS A 2 -11.85 -7.68 19.32
C LYS A 2 -10.43 -8.25 19.33
N ASP A 3 -9.97 -8.83 20.44
CA ASP A 3 -8.60 -9.40 20.53
C ASP A 3 -8.30 -10.43 19.42
N ASP A 4 -9.34 -11.13 18.95
CA ASP A 4 -9.25 -12.09 17.86
C ASP A 4 -9.02 -11.46 16.48
N ASP A 5 -9.44 -10.21 16.26
CA ASP A 5 -9.29 -9.54 14.95
C ASP A 5 -7.82 -9.41 14.58
N LEU A 6 -6.96 -9.10 15.56
CA LEU A 6 -5.51 -8.98 15.36
C LEU A 6 -4.86 -10.32 14.99
N ARG A 7 -5.36 -11.44 15.52
CA ARG A 7 -4.90 -12.79 15.15
C ARG A 7 -5.20 -13.06 13.69
N HIS A 8 -6.42 -12.77 13.25
CA HIS A 8 -6.84 -13.00 11.86
C HIS A 8 -6.16 -12.05 10.88
N LEU A 9 -5.95 -10.78 11.24
CA LEU A 9 -5.16 -9.84 10.42
C LEU A 9 -3.67 -10.23 10.31
N ARG A 10 -3.08 -10.85 11.34
CA ARG A 10 -1.72 -11.39 11.22
C ARG A 10 -1.64 -12.57 10.27
N GLU A 11 -2.68 -13.39 10.23
CA GLU A 11 -2.78 -14.51 9.29
C GLU A 11 -2.86 -14.01 7.83
N THR A 12 -3.60 -12.93 7.56
CA THR A 12 -3.65 -12.35 6.21
C THR A 12 -2.28 -11.82 5.76
N ILE A 13 -1.49 -11.26 6.68
CA ILE A 13 -0.11 -10.83 6.41
C ILE A 13 0.81 -12.02 6.11
N ARG A 14 0.62 -13.17 6.79
CA ARG A 14 1.37 -14.40 6.48
C ARG A 14 1.07 -14.87 5.05
N ILE A 15 -0.22 -14.93 4.67
CA ILE A 15 -0.65 -15.32 3.33
C ILE A 15 -0.15 -14.34 2.26
N ALA A 16 -0.16 -13.04 2.55
CA ALA A 16 0.39 -12.02 1.67
C ALA A 16 1.88 -12.24 1.36
N ARG A 17 2.67 -12.69 2.35
CA ARG A 17 4.08 -13.04 2.16
C ARG A 17 4.23 -14.28 1.28
N GLU A 18 3.43 -15.31 1.52
CA GLU A 18 3.44 -16.53 0.70
C GLU A 18 3.05 -16.24 -0.76
N SER A 19 2.04 -15.41 -0.97
CA SER A 19 1.62 -14.95 -2.30
C SER A 19 2.76 -14.24 -3.03
N ARG A 20 3.48 -13.34 -2.34
CA ARG A 20 4.66 -12.67 -2.88
C ARG A 20 5.80 -13.63 -3.20
N ASP A 21 6.09 -14.56 -2.30
CA ASP A 21 7.18 -15.52 -2.48
C ASP A 21 6.87 -16.48 -3.65
N ALA A 22 5.58 -16.64 -4.00
CA ALA A 22 5.10 -17.32 -5.21
C ALA A 22 5.03 -16.42 -6.47
N GLY A 23 5.53 -15.18 -6.42
CA GLY A 23 5.59 -14.25 -7.55
C GLY A 23 4.31 -13.45 -7.82
N ASN A 24 3.38 -13.40 -6.87
CA ASN A 24 2.15 -12.60 -6.94
C ASN A 24 2.30 -11.27 -6.20
N HIS A 25 1.26 -10.42 -6.27
CA HIS A 25 1.20 -9.24 -5.43
C HIS A 25 1.01 -9.63 -3.94
N PRO A 26 1.58 -8.87 -2.98
CA PRO A 26 1.63 -9.26 -1.57
C PRO A 26 0.30 -9.00 -0.84
N PHE A 27 -0.77 -9.68 -1.24
CA PHE A 27 -2.10 -9.55 -0.62
C PHE A 27 -2.65 -10.91 -0.18
N GLY A 28 -3.33 -10.91 0.95
CA GLY A 28 -3.92 -12.11 1.54
C GLY A 28 -5.26 -11.81 2.20
N ALA A 29 -6.17 -12.78 2.15
CA ALA A 29 -7.49 -12.71 2.73
C ALA A 29 -7.91 -14.06 3.34
N THR A 30 -8.77 -14.00 4.35
CA THR A 30 -9.35 -15.18 5.01
C THR A 30 -10.83 -14.97 5.27
N LEU A 31 -11.61 -16.05 5.19
CA LEU A 31 -12.98 -16.08 5.70
C LEU A 31 -12.99 -16.77 7.05
N VAL A 32 -13.64 -16.17 8.04
CA VAL A 32 -13.75 -16.66 9.41
C VAL A 32 -15.22 -16.83 9.77
N GLY A 33 -15.57 -18.00 10.29
CA GLY A 33 -16.91 -18.31 10.76
C GLY A 33 -17.25 -17.64 12.10
N PRO A 34 -18.53 -17.68 12.52
CA PRO A 34 -18.98 -17.05 13.77
C PRO A 34 -18.36 -17.68 15.03
N ASP A 35 -17.84 -18.90 14.93
CA ASP A 35 -17.11 -19.62 15.97
C ASP A 35 -15.61 -19.27 16.02
N GLY A 36 -15.13 -18.39 15.14
CA GLY A 36 -13.73 -18.01 15.02
C GLY A 36 -12.88 -18.96 14.17
N ALA A 37 -13.48 -20.00 13.57
CA ALA A 37 -12.76 -20.92 12.71
C ALA A 37 -12.42 -20.27 11.36
N VAL A 38 -11.18 -20.43 10.89
CA VAL A 38 -10.80 -19.97 9.55
C VAL A 38 -11.28 -20.99 8.52
N LEU A 39 -12.29 -20.60 7.75
CA LEU A 39 -12.96 -21.42 6.74
C LEU A 39 -12.18 -21.43 5.43
N LEU A 40 -11.71 -20.26 4.98
CA LEU A 40 -11.00 -20.10 3.71
C LEU A 40 -9.76 -19.22 3.87
N ARG A 41 -8.75 -19.48 3.02
CA ARG A 41 -7.51 -18.70 2.90
C ARG A 41 -7.17 -18.53 1.43
N ARG A 42 -6.92 -17.30 0.98
CA ARG A 42 -6.44 -17.03 -0.36
C ARG A 42 -5.41 -15.91 -0.37
N GLY A 43 -4.38 -16.07 -1.20
CA GLY A 43 -3.48 -15.00 -1.61
C GLY A 43 -3.90 -14.45 -2.98
N ASN A 44 -3.24 -13.38 -3.41
CA ASN A 44 -3.36 -12.89 -4.78
C ASN A 44 -2.82 -13.94 -5.78
N ASN A 45 -3.41 -13.97 -6.98
CA ASN A 45 -3.12 -14.93 -8.07
C ASN A 45 -2.72 -14.23 -9.39
N TYR A 46 -2.13 -13.04 -9.32
CA TYR A 46 -1.71 -12.25 -10.48
C TYR A 46 -0.72 -12.99 -11.41
N SER A 47 0.11 -13.89 -10.89
CA SER A 47 1.08 -14.64 -11.68
C SER A 47 0.40 -15.54 -12.72
N ASP A 48 -0.83 -15.98 -12.43
CA ASP A 48 -1.68 -16.81 -13.28
C ASP A 48 -2.60 -15.95 -14.17
N ASP A 49 -3.41 -15.07 -13.57
CA ASP A 49 -4.49 -14.39 -14.30
C ASP A 49 -4.15 -12.98 -14.82
N LYS A 50 -3.01 -12.42 -14.38
CA LYS A 50 -2.54 -11.07 -14.72
C LYS A 50 -3.56 -9.96 -14.44
N GLY A 51 -4.51 -10.18 -13.55
CA GLY A 51 -5.69 -9.34 -13.44
C GLY A 51 -6.40 -9.42 -12.10
N VAL A 52 -7.65 -9.89 -12.13
CA VAL A 52 -8.64 -9.68 -11.07
C VAL A 52 -8.53 -10.63 -9.88
N GLY A 53 -7.56 -11.55 -9.88
CA GLY A 53 -7.29 -12.59 -8.89
C GLY A 53 -6.80 -12.05 -7.55
N HIS A 54 -7.49 -11.05 -7.03
CA HIS A 54 -7.28 -10.46 -5.72
C HIS A 54 -7.72 -11.45 -4.64
N ALA A 55 -7.03 -11.44 -3.51
CA ALA A 55 -7.26 -12.39 -2.44
C ALA A 55 -8.74 -12.37 -1.97
N GLU A 56 -9.32 -11.18 -1.82
CA GLU A 56 -10.70 -10.96 -1.39
C GLU A 56 -11.71 -11.49 -2.40
N LEU A 57 -11.47 -11.24 -3.70
CA LEU A 57 -12.34 -11.75 -4.76
C LEU A 57 -12.36 -13.28 -4.76
N LEU A 58 -11.19 -13.90 -4.65
CA LEU A 58 -11.06 -15.36 -4.62
C LEU A 58 -11.75 -15.96 -3.40
N VAL A 59 -11.63 -15.33 -2.22
CA VAL A 59 -12.38 -15.75 -1.03
C VAL A 59 -13.88 -15.63 -1.26
N ALA A 60 -14.38 -14.48 -1.74
CA ALA A 60 -15.82 -14.27 -1.93
C ALA A 60 -16.44 -15.22 -2.98
N GLN A 61 -15.72 -15.47 -4.08
CA GLN A 61 -16.14 -16.42 -5.12
C GLN A 61 -16.18 -17.87 -4.62
N GLU A 62 -15.23 -18.27 -3.80
CA GLU A 62 -15.24 -19.62 -3.23
C GLU A 62 -16.27 -19.75 -2.10
N ALA A 63 -16.38 -18.73 -1.24
CA ALA A 63 -17.34 -18.69 -0.16
C ALA A 63 -18.78 -18.85 -0.66
N SER A 64 -19.15 -18.08 -1.68
CA SER A 64 -20.48 -18.14 -2.31
C SER A 64 -20.82 -19.48 -2.97
N ARG A 65 -19.81 -20.31 -3.29
CA ARG A 65 -20.03 -21.67 -3.82
C ARG A 65 -20.17 -22.72 -2.71
N LEU A 66 -19.54 -22.49 -1.56
CA LEU A 66 -19.44 -23.47 -0.48
C LEU A 66 -20.49 -23.28 0.61
N TYR A 67 -20.96 -22.05 0.81
CA TYR A 67 -21.80 -21.70 1.96
C TYR A 67 -23.08 -20.98 1.53
N ALA A 68 -24.14 -21.18 2.31
CA ALA A 68 -25.40 -20.48 2.13
C ALA A 68 -25.24 -18.98 2.50
N PRO A 69 -25.94 -18.06 1.83
CA PRO A 69 -25.88 -16.63 2.13
C PRO A 69 -26.17 -16.30 3.60
N GLU A 70 -27.12 -17.00 4.23
CA GLU A 70 -27.50 -16.80 5.63
C GLU A 70 -26.36 -17.14 6.60
N PHE A 71 -25.52 -18.10 6.23
CA PHE A 71 -24.32 -18.42 7.01
C PHE A 71 -23.21 -17.39 6.77
N LEU A 72 -23.03 -16.95 5.52
CA LEU A 72 -22.02 -15.94 5.18
C LEU A 72 -22.30 -14.59 5.84
N GLU A 73 -23.55 -14.26 6.13
CA GLU A 73 -23.94 -13.05 6.88
C GLU A 73 -23.39 -13.08 8.32
N SER A 74 -23.17 -14.28 8.88
CA SER A 74 -22.52 -14.46 10.19
C SER A 74 -20.98 -14.53 10.12
N CYS A 75 -20.41 -14.53 8.92
CA CYS A 75 -18.97 -14.66 8.70
C CYS A 75 -18.27 -13.31 8.60
N THR A 76 -16.96 -13.31 8.89
CA THR A 76 -16.09 -12.15 8.73
C THR A 76 -14.97 -12.45 7.72
N LEU A 77 -14.83 -11.60 6.72
CA LEU A 77 -13.65 -11.60 5.85
C LEU A 77 -12.59 -10.67 6.44
N TYR A 78 -11.39 -11.20 6.65
CA TYR A 78 -10.22 -10.41 7.00
C TYR A 78 -9.33 -10.27 5.77
N THR A 79 -8.81 -9.06 5.52
CA THR A 79 -7.86 -8.80 4.44
C THR A 79 -6.69 -7.93 4.91
N SER A 80 -5.52 -8.07 4.29
CA SER A 80 -4.34 -7.28 4.59
C SER A 80 -4.54 -5.78 4.31
N VAL A 81 -5.35 -5.42 3.31
CA VAL A 81 -5.61 -4.04 2.88
C VAL A 81 -7.09 -3.87 2.54
N GLU A 82 -7.61 -2.66 2.68
CA GLU A 82 -8.97 -2.29 2.30
C GLU A 82 -9.28 -2.78 0.87
N PRO A 83 -10.41 -3.50 0.69
CA PRO A 83 -10.76 -4.04 -0.61
C PRO A 83 -10.99 -2.93 -1.65
N CYS A 84 -10.54 -3.16 -2.89
CA CYS A 84 -10.92 -2.30 -4.01
C CYS A 84 -12.44 -2.40 -4.30
N CYS A 85 -12.98 -1.50 -5.12
CA CYS A 85 -14.42 -1.45 -5.43
C CYS A 85 -14.98 -2.79 -5.96
N MET A 86 -14.20 -3.52 -6.78
CA MET A 86 -14.56 -4.84 -7.27
C MET A 86 -14.67 -5.86 -6.13
N CYS A 87 -13.69 -5.89 -5.23
CA CYS A 87 -13.65 -6.84 -4.13
C CYS A 87 -14.71 -6.52 -3.06
N ALA A 88 -14.93 -5.23 -2.78
CA ALA A 88 -16.02 -4.79 -1.91
C ALA A 88 -17.39 -5.22 -2.47
N GLY A 89 -17.60 -5.03 -3.77
CA GLY A 89 -18.81 -5.51 -4.45
C GLY A 89 -18.94 -7.03 -4.38
N ALA A 90 -17.86 -7.78 -4.58
CA ALA A 90 -17.88 -9.24 -4.48
C ALA A 90 -18.25 -9.73 -3.06
N CYS A 91 -17.70 -9.11 -2.02
CA CYS A 91 -18.04 -9.45 -0.63
C CYS A 91 -19.53 -9.19 -0.35
N TYR A 92 -20.04 -8.04 -0.81
CA TYR A 92 -21.45 -7.68 -0.70
C TYR A 92 -22.36 -8.70 -1.39
N TRP A 93 -22.10 -9.02 -2.66
CA TRP A 93 -22.93 -9.96 -3.43
C TRP A 93 -22.80 -11.42 -2.97
N ALA A 94 -21.68 -11.79 -2.35
CA ALA A 94 -21.54 -13.08 -1.69
C ALA A 94 -22.31 -13.17 -0.36
N GLY A 95 -22.80 -12.05 0.18
CA GLY A 95 -23.51 -12.02 1.46
C GLY A 95 -22.59 -12.10 2.68
N ILE A 96 -21.31 -11.72 2.56
CA ILE A 96 -20.37 -11.73 3.70
C ILE A 96 -20.73 -10.59 4.65
N GLY A 97 -21.02 -10.91 5.91
CA GLY A 97 -21.58 -9.94 6.85
C GLY A 97 -20.60 -8.88 7.34
N THR A 98 -19.33 -9.22 7.55
CA THR A 98 -18.33 -8.27 8.05
C THR A 98 -17.04 -8.33 7.24
N VAL A 99 -16.44 -7.17 6.97
CA VAL A 99 -15.10 -7.05 6.40
C VAL A 99 -14.21 -6.27 7.36
N VAL A 100 -13.05 -6.84 7.67
CA VAL A 100 -12.01 -6.22 8.51
C VAL A 100 -10.72 -6.14 7.71
N TYR A 101 -10.11 -4.95 7.67
CA TYR A 101 -8.86 -4.74 6.93
C TYR A 101 -7.77 -4.12 7.81
N GLY A 102 -6.51 -4.51 7.56
CA GLY A 102 -5.36 -4.06 8.35
C GLY A 102 -4.87 -2.65 8.00
N MET A 103 -5.21 -2.15 6.81
CA MET A 103 -4.74 -0.86 6.27
C MET A 103 -5.71 -0.33 5.22
N THR A 104 -5.88 0.99 5.11
CA THR A 104 -6.72 1.59 4.06
C THR A 104 -6.04 1.54 2.68
N GLU A 105 -6.84 1.52 1.61
CA GLU A 105 -6.37 1.52 0.23
C GLU A 105 -5.66 2.84 -0.05
N LYS A 106 -6.18 3.97 0.46
CA LYS A 106 -5.49 5.26 0.40
C LYS A 106 -4.08 5.20 0.98
N ARG A 107 -3.88 4.46 2.08
CA ARG A 107 -2.56 4.31 2.71
C ARG A 107 -1.66 3.40 1.88
N LEU A 108 -2.19 2.33 1.28
CA LEU A 108 -1.44 1.48 0.35
C LEU A 108 -1.10 2.20 -0.96
N ALA A 109 -2.08 2.82 -1.62
CA ALA A 109 -1.96 3.49 -2.90
C ALA A 109 -0.88 4.56 -2.86
N VAL A 110 -0.81 5.35 -1.79
CA VAL A 110 0.26 6.34 -1.71
C VAL A 110 1.63 5.69 -1.43
N LEU A 111 1.68 4.53 -0.78
CA LEU A 111 2.94 3.79 -0.61
C LEU A 111 3.40 3.06 -1.87
N THR A 112 2.50 2.65 -2.76
CA THR A 112 2.82 1.85 -3.96
C THR A 112 2.81 2.66 -5.26
N ALA A 113 2.11 3.79 -5.31
CA ALA A 113 2.01 4.63 -6.50
C ALA A 113 2.90 5.88 -6.45
N HIS A 114 3.69 6.07 -5.38
CA HIS A 114 4.61 7.20 -5.33
C HIS A 114 5.74 6.99 -6.35
N PRO A 115 5.91 7.89 -7.33
CA PRO A 115 7.11 7.86 -8.16
C PRO A 115 8.33 8.09 -7.27
N ASP A 116 9.42 7.37 -7.57
CA ASP A 116 10.71 7.60 -6.93
C ASP A 116 11.09 9.08 -6.98
N LEU A 117 11.56 9.61 -5.85
CA LEU A 117 12.04 10.98 -5.77
C LEU A 117 13.29 11.13 -6.64
N ALA A 118 13.24 12.04 -7.63
CA ALA A 118 14.26 12.19 -8.69
C ALA A 118 14.51 10.93 -9.53
N GLY A 119 13.62 9.94 -9.49
CA GLY A 119 13.79 8.66 -10.18
C GLY A 119 13.43 8.67 -11.65
N LYS A 120 13.39 7.47 -12.26
CA LYS A 120 13.26 7.28 -13.71
C LYS A 120 12.02 7.97 -14.34
N LEU A 121 10.94 8.18 -13.59
CA LEU A 121 9.75 8.90 -14.06
C LEU A 121 9.96 10.42 -14.19
N ALA A 122 10.75 11.03 -13.29
CA ALA A 122 11.16 12.43 -13.39
C ALA A 122 12.07 12.64 -14.60
N GLN A 123 13.03 11.72 -14.80
CA GLN A 123 13.95 11.73 -15.94
C GLN A 123 13.25 11.54 -17.28
N ALA A 124 12.18 10.74 -17.32
CA ALA A 124 11.38 10.50 -18.52
C ALA A 124 10.33 11.60 -18.80
N LYS A 125 10.22 12.66 -17.99
CA LYS A 125 9.13 13.66 -18.03
C LYS A 125 7.73 13.03 -18.00
N ARG A 126 7.56 11.87 -17.34
CA ARG A 126 6.29 11.12 -17.26
C ARG A 126 5.56 11.32 -15.93
N LEU A 127 5.89 12.39 -15.19
CA LEU A 127 5.21 12.78 -13.96
C LEU A 127 3.90 13.52 -14.29
N THR A 128 2.96 13.51 -13.34
CA THR A 128 1.81 14.43 -13.41
C THR A 128 2.29 15.88 -13.29
N ALA A 129 1.48 16.83 -13.77
CA ALA A 129 1.80 18.26 -13.69
C ALA A 129 2.04 18.71 -12.22
N GLU A 130 1.23 18.20 -11.30
CA GLU A 130 1.34 18.44 -9.86
C GLU A 130 2.69 17.93 -9.31
N SER A 131 3.06 16.68 -9.63
CA SER A 131 4.33 16.10 -9.18
C SER A 131 5.55 16.77 -9.80
N THR A 132 5.43 17.34 -11.00
CA THR A 132 6.51 18.08 -11.66
C THR A 132 6.75 19.42 -10.95
N ALA A 133 5.67 20.16 -10.66
CA ALA A 133 5.74 21.45 -9.96
C ALA A 133 6.28 21.28 -8.53
N GLU A 134 5.83 20.24 -7.81
CA GLU A 134 6.30 19.92 -6.47
C GLU A 134 7.82 19.65 -6.44
N GLN A 135 8.36 18.90 -7.42
CA GLN A 135 9.79 18.57 -7.47
C GLN A 135 10.67 19.75 -7.91
N ALA A 136 10.18 20.58 -8.83
CA ALA A 136 10.89 21.80 -9.24
C ALA A 136 11.00 22.80 -8.07
N GLY A 137 9.96 22.90 -7.23
CA GLY A 137 9.97 23.76 -6.04
C GLY A 137 11.06 23.43 -5.02
N ALA A 138 11.50 22.16 -4.95
CA ALA A 138 12.60 21.73 -4.07
C ALA A 138 13.99 21.71 -4.76
N GLY A 139 14.08 22.17 -6.01
CA GLY A 139 15.32 22.21 -6.79
C GLY A 139 15.79 20.84 -7.27
N LEU A 140 14.91 19.83 -7.34
CA LEU A 140 15.24 18.48 -7.80
C LEU A 140 15.35 18.38 -9.33
N ASP A 141 14.88 19.38 -10.06
CA ASP A 141 15.02 19.54 -11.52
C ASP A 141 16.42 20.06 -11.93
N ALA A 142 17.18 20.58 -10.97
CA ALA A 142 18.51 21.18 -11.16
C ALA A 142 19.65 20.44 -10.42
N LEU A 143 19.50 19.13 -10.17
CA LEU A 143 20.55 18.33 -9.52
C LEU A 143 21.81 18.22 -10.38
N THR A 144 22.99 18.32 -9.74
CA THR A 144 24.27 17.96 -10.38
C THR A 144 24.34 16.45 -10.64
N ASP A 145 25.29 16.02 -11.48
CA ASP A 145 25.45 14.60 -11.76
C ASP A 145 25.83 13.80 -10.50
N GLU A 146 26.66 14.36 -9.61
CA GLU A 146 27.00 13.73 -8.33
C GLU A 146 25.79 13.63 -7.39
N GLU A 147 24.96 14.67 -7.36
CA GLU A 147 23.73 14.65 -6.56
C GLU A 147 22.76 13.59 -7.09
N ARG A 148 22.62 13.46 -8.42
CA ARG A 148 21.76 12.44 -9.05
C ARG A 148 22.22 11.02 -8.73
N VAL A 149 23.52 10.76 -8.79
CA VAL A 149 24.08 9.46 -8.40
C VAL A 149 23.74 9.17 -6.94
N SER A 150 23.95 10.15 -6.06
CA SER A 150 23.64 10.00 -4.63
C SER A 150 22.15 9.71 -4.37
N PHE A 151 21.24 10.42 -5.05
CA PHE A 151 19.80 10.17 -4.96
C PHE A 151 19.40 8.79 -5.46
N THR A 152 20.05 8.31 -6.53
CA THR A 152 19.79 6.99 -7.10
C THR A 152 20.19 5.90 -6.12
N GLU A 153 21.42 5.97 -5.59
CA GLU A 153 21.94 5.02 -4.60
C GLU A 153 21.08 4.99 -3.33
N LEU A 154 20.65 6.16 -2.85
CA LEU A 154 19.80 6.27 -1.67
C LEU A 154 18.40 5.68 -1.88
N ASN A 155 17.78 5.93 -3.05
CA ASN A 155 16.51 5.30 -3.41
C ASN A 155 16.64 3.77 -3.49
N GLU A 156 17.70 3.27 -4.13
CA GLU A 156 17.94 1.83 -4.24
C GLU A 156 18.15 1.18 -2.86
N ALA A 157 18.96 1.79 -2.00
CA ALA A 157 19.19 1.32 -0.64
C ALA A 157 17.89 1.33 0.19
N TYR A 158 17.11 2.40 0.08
CA TYR A 158 15.86 2.57 0.81
C TYR A 158 14.82 1.54 0.38
N THR A 159 14.58 1.41 -0.93
CA THR A 159 13.61 0.46 -1.48
C THR A 159 14.04 -0.98 -1.19
N SER A 160 15.33 -1.30 -1.26
CA SER A 160 15.85 -2.62 -0.90
C SER A 160 15.61 -2.96 0.57
N LYS A 161 15.79 -1.99 1.48
CA LYS A 161 15.59 -2.20 2.92
C LYS A 161 14.12 -2.29 3.31
N PHE A 162 13.30 -1.36 2.83
CA PHE A 162 11.93 -1.17 3.33
C PHE A 162 10.86 -1.74 2.39
N GLY A 163 11.18 -2.04 1.13
CA GLY A 163 10.26 -2.61 0.16
C GLY A 163 9.16 -1.65 -0.32
N PHE A 164 9.37 -0.34 -0.16
CA PHE A 164 8.54 0.74 -0.72
C PHE A 164 9.42 1.97 -0.99
N PRO A 165 9.02 2.89 -1.90
CA PRO A 165 9.79 4.08 -2.25
C PRO A 165 9.97 5.04 -1.07
N PHE A 166 11.00 5.89 -1.15
CA PHE A 166 11.15 7.00 -0.21
C PHE A 166 10.13 8.09 -0.52
N ILE A 167 9.33 8.42 0.49
CA ILE A 167 8.24 9.41 0.36
C ILE A 167 8.51 10.55 1.33
N ILE A 168 8.47 11.79 0.83
CA ILE A 168 8.62 13.01 1.62
C ILE A 168 7.78 14.13 1.01
N ALA A 169 7.20 15.00 1.85
CA ALA A 169 6.49 16.19 1.41
C ALA A 169 7.48 17.21 0.83
N VAL A 170 7.73 17.10 -0.48
CA VAL A 170 8.77 17.84 -1.18
C VAL A 170 8.64 19.35 -1.00
N ARG A 171 7.41 19.88 -0.95
CA ARG A 171 7.15 21.32 -0.72
C ARG A 171 7.61 21.84 0.65
N ASP A 172 7.72 21.00 1.66
CA ASP A 172 8.24 21.38 2.97
C ASP A 172 9.78 21.23 3.05
N ASN A 173 10.44 20.83 1.95
CA ASN A 173 11.85 20.46 1.96
C ASN A 173 12.61 21.04 0.75
N ASP A 174 13.92 21.09 0.88
CA ASP A 174 14.88 21.36 -0.18
C ASP A 174 15.76 20.13 -0.42
N LYS A 175 16.58 20.14 -1.47
CA LYS A 175 17.49 19.01 -1.76
C LYS A 175 18.37 18.60 -0.57
N ALA A 176 18.84 19.55 0.24
CA ALA A 176 19.74 19.28 1.36
C ALA A 176 19.02 18.56 2.51
N SER A 177 17.84 19.04 2.90
CA SER A 177 16.98 18.44 3.92
C SER A 177 16.43 17.09 3.48
N ILE A 178 16.12 16.90 2.19
CA ILE A 178 15.74 15.60 1.63
C ILE A 178 16.89 14.60 1.78
N MET A 179 18.12 14.97 1.43
CA MET A 179 19.29 14.10 1.57
C MET A 179 19.57 13.74 3.03
N GLN A 180 19.39 14.70 3.95
CA GLN A 180 19.50 14.44 5.38
C GLN A 180 18.38 13.51 5.87
N ALA A 181 17.15 13.70 5.40
CA ALA A 181 16.01 12.85 5.74
C ALA A 181 16.23 11.42 5.26
N PHE A 182 16.76 11.21 4.06
CA PHE A 182 17.16 9.89 3.54
C PHE A 182 18.13 9.19 4.49
N ARG A 183 19.25 9.84 4.81
CA ARG A 183 20.30 9.25 5.67
C ARG A 183 19.78 8.91 7.05
N ARG A 184 18.96 9.79 7.64
CA ARG A 184 18.33 9.56 8.94
C ARG A 184 17.36 8.38 8.88
N ARG A 185 16.45 8.37 7.90
CA ARG A 185 15.36 7.39 7.79
C ARG A 185 15.85 6.01 7.37
N LEU A 186 16.96 5.92 6.65
CA LEU A 186 17.69 4.65 6.44
C LEU A 186 18.14 4.02 7.75
N GLY A 187 18.27 4.76 8.85
CA GLY A 187 18.56 4.24 10.18
C GLY A 187 17.37 3.56 10.87
N ASN A 188 16.13 3.79 10.41
CA ASN A 188 14.93 3.29 11.07
C ASN A 188 14.75 1.77 10.92
N ASP A 189 13.97 1.18 11.83
CA ASP A 189 13.33 -0.11 11.62
C ASP A 189 12.14 0.02 10.65
N ARG A 190 11.70 -1.11 10.08
CA ARG A 190 10.65 -1.12 9.06
C ARG A 190 9.31 -0.58 9.56
N THR A 191 8.92 -0.85 10.81
CA THR A 191 7.64 -0.42 11.37
C THR A 191 7.62 1.08 11.58
N THR A 192 8.69 1.62 12.17
CA THR A 192 8.89 3.06 12.37
C THR A 192 8.91 3.79 11.03
N GLU A 193 9.66 3.27 10.05
CA GLU A 193 9.76 3.90 8.74
C GLU A 193 8.43 3.88 7.98
N PHE A 194 7.69 2.79 8.08
CA PHE A 194 6.36 2.69 7.49
C PHE A 194 5.41 3.75 8.06
N ALA A 195 5.45 3.98 9.37
CA ALA A 195 4.65 5.02 10.01
C ALA A 195 5.08 6.44 9.59
N GLU A 196 6.38 6.71 9.44
CA GLU A 196 6.90 7.99 8.93
C GLU A 196 6.46 8.23 7.48
N ALA A 197 6.61 7.24 6.60
CA ALA A 197 6.19 7.36 5.21
C ALA A 197 4.70 7.72 5.11
N CYS A 198 3.84 7.10 5.93
CA CYS A 198 2.42 7.43 5.97
C CYS A 198 2.14 8.88 6.42
N ARG A 199 2.90 9.41 7.38
CA ARG A 199 2.77 10.82 7.78
C ARG A 199 3.16 11.77 6.65
N GLN A 200 4.19 11.42 5.88
CA GLN A 200 4.61 12.22 4.71
C GLN A 200 3.53 12.23 3.62
N VAL A 201 2.88 11.09 3.40
CA VAL A 201 1.71 10.97 2.52
C VAL A 201 0.57 11.90 2.94
N GLU A 202 0.19 11.87 4.21
CA GLU A 202 -0.86 12.71 4.76
C GLU A 202 -0.54 14.19 4.56
N ARG A 203 0.73 14.58 4.77
CA ARG A 203 1.20 15.94 4.56
C ARG A 203 1.17 16.38 3.09
N ILE A 204 1.55 15.51 2.15
CA ILE A 204 1.42 15.79 0.71
C ILE A 204 -0.06 16.02 0.34
N ALA A 205 -0.96 15.17 0.84
CA ALA A 205 -2.39 15.31 0.58
C ALA A 205 -2.96 16.62 1.14
N GLU A 206 -2.55 17.02 2.34
CA GLU A 206 -2.93 18.30 2.96
C GLU A 206 -2.46 19.50 2.12
N LEU A 207 -1.21 19.52 1.69
CA LEU A 207 -0.65 20.60 0.88
C LEU A 207 -1.38 20.75 -0.47
N ARG A 208 -1.71 19.63 -1.12
CA ARG A 208 -2.51 19.63 -2.37
C ARG A 208 -3.94 20.12 -2.14
N LEU A 209 -4.52 19.82 -0.98
CA LEU A 209 -5.84 20.31 -0.61
C LEU A 209 -5.82 21.82 -0.40
N MET A 210 -4.80 22.36 0.27
CA MET A 210 -4.61 23.80 0.46
C MET A 210 -4.55 24.55 -0.87
N ASP A 211 -3.81 24.03 -1.86
CA ASP A 211 -3.71 24.63 -3.20
C ASP A 211 -5.09 24.69 -3.90
N LYS A 212 -5.91 23.65 -3.75
CA LYS A 212 -7.26 23.60 -4.34
C LYS A 212 -8.24 24.55 -3.65
N LEU A 213 -8.00 24.86 -2.37
CA LEU A 213 -8.87 25.72 -1.57
C LEU A 213 -8.42 27.19 -1.55
N GLY A 214 -7.27 27.51 -2.17
CA GLY A 214 -6.78 28.88 -2.32
C GLY A 214 -6.33 29.53 -1.00
N ALA A 215 -5.89 28.74 -0.04
CA ALA A 215 -5.33 29.19 1.24
C ALA A 215 -3.81 29.35 1.17
#